data_AF-H3GTZ8-F1
#
_entry.id   AF-H3GTZ8-F1
#
_cell.length_a   1.000
_cell.length_b   1.000
_cell.length_c   1.000
_cell.angle_alpha   90.00
_cell.angle_beta   90.00
_cell.angle_gamma   90.00
#
_symmetry.space_group_name_H-M   'P 1'
#
loop_
_entity.id
_entity.type
_entity.pdbx_description
1 polymer ?
#
loop_
_entity_poly.entity_id
_entity_poly.type
_entity_poly.pdbx_seq_one_letter_code
_entity_poly.pdbx_strand_id
1 'polypeptide(L)'
;MRRGGGDAGRKRVGEHHDGSFGVYMSHKIQKLRGQNESFTSASHSSRVFQGVHVNVDGYTVPSKEEIRQLMLLHGGGFEHYETNRVTHIIATHLPASKLLQLKKARKTLPVVHPDWIVQSIEQNKLLPVENFLYAGFADPTQGSLFSLSGPLSSSTKTDSPAVAVQGEASAGAADPASKQTAEGREDELDILALEEEEDDLEDPPTSPPPQAVSGSSTTVKTRTNSTRDGAEFVRHFFAKSRLHHIGAWRATFQQKAAEFQAKYKGGAVVRAPVSSSERVILHVDMDCFFVAVAVRGRPELQKVPVAVAHSGNAGSSEISSCNYLARAKGVGAGMFMQTAKELCPELVVLPYQFDAIQRVSFQIYDIFFSQTPYVQAVSCDEAFLEFGKGTHGLEKAKAIRHEIFSQTGCPASVGVSFNVLLAKLCSKKAKPDGIYQIDDRSQAEEFMLSLKVSGVPGVGYKTGAKLEDLGVEDVRQLVSMARGELVRSLGKASGEMLYNYARGIDVRPVSMESNMMRKSVSAVVNFGIRFERWEDATIFLVALGEELSHRLRNLKTIRL
;
A
#
# COMPACT_ATOMS: atom_id res chain seq x y z
N MET A 1 46.51 18.34 22.97
CA MET A 1 47.14 18.23 21.64
C MET A 1 46.46 17.10 20.86
N ARG A 2 45.99 17.44 19.65
CA ARG A 2 45.72 16.61 18.44
C ARG A 2 46.49 15.26 18.41
N ARG A 3 46.03 14.12 17.88
CA ARG A 3 45.20 13.69 16.71
C ARG A 3 44.75 12.23 17.03
N GLY A 4 43.68 11.62 16.52
CA GLY A 4 43.00 11.75 15.24
C GLY A 4 42.98 10.37 14.56
N GLY A 5 41.81 9.75 14.45
CA GLY A 5 41.60 8.45 13.81
C GLY A 5 40.11 8.11 13.77
N GLY A 6 39.34 8.91 13.02
CA GLY A 6 37.92 8.67 12.80
C GLY A 6 37.72 7.57 11.77
N ASP A 7 37.24 6.41 12.23
CA ASP A 7 36.67 5.40 11.37
C ASP A 7 35.26 5.85 10.96
N ALA A 8 35.16 6.38 9.74
CA ALA A 8 33.89 6.73 9.13
C ALA A 8 33.11 5.44 8.89
N GLY A 9 32.15 5.16 9.77
CA GLY A 9 31.26 4.01 9.73
C GLY A 9 30.65 3.80 8.34
N ARG A 10 31.25 2.88 7.60
CA ARG A 10 30.72 2.37 6.33
C ARG A 10 29.43 1.61 6.66
N LYS A 11 28.27 2.22 6.40
CA LYS A 11 26.95 1.59 6.55
C LYS A 11 26.98 0.22 5.86
N ARG A 12 26.85 -0.86 6.63
CA ARG A 12 26.73 -2.22 6.09
C ARG A 12 25.40 -2.32 5.35
N VAL A 13 25.48 -2.55 4.04
CA VAL A 13 24.35 -2.87 3.18
C VAL A 13 23.95 -4.31 3.49
N GLY A 14 22.77 -4.53 4.09
CA GLY A 14 22.34 -5.90 4.42
C GLY A 14 21.19 -6.06 5.41
N GLU A 15 20.49 -5.00 5.85
CA GLU A 15 19.26 -5.21 6.63
C GLU A 15 18.14 -5.66 5.70
N HIS A 16 17.65 -6.88 5.94
CA HIS A 16 16.51 -7.49 5.25
C HIS A 16 15.25 -6.62 5.42
N HIS A 17 15.08 -5.68 4.49
CA HIS A 17 13.84 -4.94 4.33
C HIS A 17 12.97 -5.67 3.31
N ASP A 18 11.83 -6.16 3.78
CA ASP A 18 10.80 -6.87 3.04
C ASP A 18 10.09 -5.96 2.00
N GLY A 19 10.83 -5.44 1.01
CA GLY A 19 10.27 -4.51 0.04
C GLY A 19 9.64 -3.26 0.66
N SER A 20 10.17 -2.80 1.79
CA SER A 20 9.68 -1.63 2.52
C SER A 20 9.49 -0.45 1.56
N PHE A 21 8.29 0.13 1.57
CA PHE A 21 7.91 1.30 0.75
C PHE A 21 8.95 2.44 0.83
N GLY A 22 9.64 2.58 1.96
CA GLY A 22 10.70 3.56 2.13
C GLY A 22 11.92 3.32 1.22
N VAL A 23 12.36 2.07 1.11
CA VAL A 23 13.48 1.66 0.23
C VAL A 23 13.07 1.79 -1.24
N TYR A 24 11.84 1.40 -1.58
CA TYR A 24 11.30 1.65 -2.91
C TYR A 24 11.31 3.15 -3.26
N MET A 25 10.81 3.99 -2.35
CA MET A 25 10.75 5.44 -2.58
C MET A 25 12.14 6.07 -2.67
N SER A 26 13.11 5.65 -1.84
CA SER A 26 14.47 6.17 -1.92
C SER A 26 15.13 5.83 -3.26
N HIS A 27 15.02 4.58 -3.72
CA HIS A 27 15.51 4.17 -5.03
C HIS A 27 14.79 4.91 -6.16
N LYS A 28 13.49 5.15 -6.03
CA LYS A 28 12.70 5.91 -7.01
C LYS A 28 13.14 7.35 -7.11
N ILE A 29 13.36 8.01 -5.97
CA ILE A 29 13.90 9.37 -5.92
C ILE A 29 15.29 9.42 -6.55
N GLN A 30 16.18 8.49 -6.19
CA GLN A 30 17.54 8.43 -6.75
C GLN A 30 17.53 8.23 -8.26
N LYS A 31 16.68 7.34 -8.78
CA LYS A 31 16.52 7.12 -10.22
C LYS A 31 16.08 8.40 -10.95
N LEU A 32 15.08 9.10 -10.41
CA LEU A 32 14.57 10.34 -11.02
C LEU A 32 15.63 11.46 -10.98
N ARG A 33 16.48 11.49 -9.95
CA ARG A 33 17.63 12.39 -9.89
C ARG A 33 18.68 12.04 -10.95
N GLY A 34 19.04 10.77 -11.12
CA GLY A 34 19.97 10.34 -12.17
C GLY A 34 19.46 10.66 -13.58
N GLN A 35 18.14 10.61 -13.82
CA GLN A 35 17.52 11.07 -15.07
C GLN A 35 17.69 12.57 -15.29
N ASN A 36 17.57 13.38 -14.23
CA ASN A 36 17.83 14.81 -14.30
C ASN A 36 19.32 15.11 -14.56
N GLU A 37 20.23 14.40 -13.88
CA GLU A 37 21.69 14.55 -14.08
C GLU A 37 22.12 14.20 -15.51
N SER A 38 21.54 13.13 -16.07
CA SER A 38 21.77 12.74 -17.46
C SER A 38 21.29 13.81 -18.45
N PHE A 39 20.21 14.54 -18.12
CA PHE A 39 19.71 15.65 -18.93
C PHE A 39 20.63 16.89 -18.87
N THR A 40 21.22 17.18 -17.70
CA THR A 40 22.14 18.33 -17.49
C THR A 40 23.54 18.14 -18.07
N SER A 41 23.85 16.99 -18.66
CA SER A 41 25.18 16.70 -19.23
C SER A 41 25.51 17.55 -20.48
N ALA A 42 24.53 18.29 -21.01
CA ALA A 42 24.70 19.36 -21.98
C ALA A 42 24.84 20.71 -21.24
N SER A 43 25.83 21.53 -21.64
CA SER A 43 26.17 22.83 -21.03
C SER A 43 24.95 23.65 -20.58
N HIS A 44 24.97 24.15 -19.33
CA HIS A 44 23.94 25.06 -18.82
C HIS A 44 23.84 26.34 -19.67
N SER A 45 22.62 26.81 -19.93
CA SER A 45 22.36 28.07 -20.63
C SER A 45 22.59 29.28 -19.72
N SER A 46 22.27 29.17 -18.43
CA SER A 46 22.66 30.14 -17.40
C SER A 46 22.70 29.47 -16.01
N ARG A 47 23.07 30.22 -14.96
CA ARG A 47 23.11 29.72 -13.57
C ARG A 47 22.15 30.47 -12.64
N VAL A 48 21.05 30.97 -13.21
CA VAL A 48 20.06 31.81 -12.50
C VAL A 48 19.50 31.11 -11.26
N PHE A 49 19.29 29.79 -11.31
CA PHE A 49 18.70 29.02 -10.23
C PHE A 49 19.70 28.20 -9.42
N GLN A 50 20.98 28.58 -9.41
CA GLN A 50 21.99 27.85 -8.64
C GLN A 50 21.60 27.73 -7.16
N GLY A 51 21.48 26.49 -6.66
CA GLY A 51 21.05 26.20 -5.29
C GLY A 51 19.54 26.18 -5.05
N VAL A 52 18.73 26.47 -6.07
CA VAL A 52 17.27 26.39 -6.00
C VAL A 52 16.82 25.01 -6.47
N HIS A 53 16.02 24.32 -5.66
CA HIS A 53 15.43 23.02 -6.00
C HIS A 53 13.90 23.12 -5.87
N VAL A 54 13.19 22.86 -6.97
CA VAL A 54 11.74 23.00 -6.99
C VAL A 54 11.03 21.64 -6.98
N ASN A 55 9.82 21.61 -6.43
CA ASN A 55 8.85 20.54 -6.61
C ASN A 55 7.53 21.14 -7.12
N VAL A 56 6.96 20.55 -8.18
CA VAL A 56 5.67 21.00 -8.73
C VAL A 56 4.53 20.18 -8.12
N ASP A 57 3.57 20.87 -7.51
CA ASP A 57 2.35 20.31 -6.92
C ASP A 57 1.12 20.77 -7.72
N GLY A 58 0.36 19.81 -8.24
CA GLY A 58 -0.81 20.06 -9.08
C GLY A 58 -0.50 20.36 -10.55
N TYR A 59 -1.51 20.90 -11.23
CA TYR A 59 -1.43 21.35 -12.63
C TYR A 59 -0.85 22.77 -12.68
N THR A 60 0.06 22.99 -13.62
CA THR A 60 0.72 24.28 -13.86
C THR A 60 0.82 24.55 -15.36
N VAL A 61 0.91 25.82 -15.71
CA VAL A 61 1.33 26.30 -17.03
C VAL A 61 2.52 27.23 -16.81
N PRO A 62 3.72 26.96 -17.36
CA PRO A 62 4.11 25.77 -18.12
C PRO A 62 3.92 24.45 -17.36
N SER A 63 3.83 23.34 -18.09
CA SER A 63 3.63 22.01 -17.53
C SER A 63 4.80 21.59 -16.62
N LYS A 64 4.54 20.60 -15.75
CA LYS A 64 5.56 20.05 -14.85
C LYS A 64 6.86 19.63 -15.56
N GLU A 65 6.73 19.08 -16.77
CA GLU A 65 7.89 18.64 -17.56
C GLU A 65 8.64 19.82 -18.18
N GLU A 66 7.95 20.86 -18.63
CA GLU A 66 8.57 22.09 -19.12
C GLU A 66 9.30 22.82 -17.97
N ILE A 67 8.67 22.94 -16.79
CA ILE A 67 9.32 23.50 -15.60
C ILE A 67 10.57 22.69 -15.23
N ARG A 68 10.50 21.35 -15.28
CA ARG A 68 11.67 20.49 -15.05
C ARG A 68 12.81 20.83 -16.00
N GLN A 69 12.52 20.97 -17.29
CA GLN A 69 13.53 21.31 -18.30
C GLN A 69 14.13 22.70 -18.05
N LEU A 70 13.28 23.73 -17.87
CA LEU A 70 13.71 25.10 -17.58
C LEU A 70 14.64 25.18 -16.36
N MET A 71 14.25 24.53 -15.26
CA MET A 71 15.08 24.53 -14.04
C MET A 71 16.45 23.89 -14.27
N LEU A 72 16.49 22.74 -14.95
CA LEU A 72 17.74 22.03 -15.21
C LEU A 72 18.65 22.78 -16.21
N LEU A 73 18.08 23.41 -17.25
CA LEU A 73 18.81 24.22 -18.24
C LEU A 73 19.49 25.46 -17.63
N HIS A 74 18.85 26.05 -16.61
CA HIS A 74 19.29 27.29 -15.97
C HIS A 74 19.98 27.07 -14.60
N GLY A 75 20.55 25.87 -14.40
CA GLY A 75 21.43 25.55 -13.28
C GLY A 75 20.75 25.29 -11.94
N GLY A 76 19.43 25.11 -11.94
CA GLY A 76 18.63 24.73 -10.78
C GLY A 76 18.33 23.23 -10.73
N GLY A 77 17.75 22.81 -9.61
CA GLY A 77 17.37 21.43 -9.37
C GLY A 77 15.86 21.21 -9.45
N PHE A 78 15.48 19.98 -9.79
CA PHE A 78 14.09 19.55 -9.81
C PHE A 78 13.91 18.25 -9.03
N GLU A 79 12.97 18.24 -8.09
CA GLU A 79 12.60 17.07 -7.30
C GLU A 79 11.18 16.64 -7.65
N HIS A 80 11.00 15.36 -7.97
CA HIS A 80 9.67 14.83 -8.32
C HIS A 80 8.78 14.63 -7.09
N TYR A 81 9.39 14.55 -5.91
CA TYR A 81 8.75 14.37 -4.61
C TYR A 81 9.24 15.44 -3.64
N GLU A 82 8.40 15.80 -2.67
CA GLU A 82 8.76 16.73 -1.60
C GLU A 82 9.83 16.08 -0.70
N THR A 83 11.10 16.45 -0.91
CA THR A 83 12.24 15.98 -0.13
C THR A 83 12.88 17.13 0.65
N ASN A 84 13.78 16.83 1.57
CA ASN A 84 14.52 17.84 2.32
C ASN A 84 15.36 18.80 1.44
N ARG A 85 15.69 18.39 0.20
CA ARG A 85 16.40 19.22 -0.78
C ARG A 85 15.51 20.31 -1.39
N VAL A 86 14.19 20.16 -1.36
CA VAL A 86 13.27 21.14 -1.96
C VAL A 86 13.38 22.47 -1.20
N THR A 87 13.52 23.54 -1.97
CA THR A 87 13.58 24.91 -1.46
C THR A 87 12.29 25.67 -1.78
N HIS A 88 11.63 25.39 -2.91
CA HIS A 88 10.38 26.05 -3.31
C HIS A 88 9.36 25.04 -3.85
N ILE A 89 8.09 25.27 -3.58
CA ILE A 89 6.98 24.50 -4.15
C ILE A 89 6.33 25.36 -5.24
N ILE A 90 6.13 24.78 -6.41
CA ILE A 90 5.51 25.47 -7.55
C ILE A 90 4.09 24.96 -7.73
N ALA A 91 3.12 25.87 -7.68
CA ALA A 91 1.71 25.52 -7.84
C ALA A 91 0.91 26.71 -8.35
N THR A 92 -0.05 26.45 -9.24
CA THR A 92 -1.05 27.45 -9.67
C THR A 92 -2.26 27.45 -8.74
N HIS A 93 -2.66 26.27 -8.24
CA HIS A 93 -3.78 26.11 -7.31
C HIS A 93 -3.47 25.04 -6.27
N LEU A 94 -3.80 25.30 -5.00
CA LEU A 94 -3.59 24.37 -3.89
C LEU A 94 -4.88 24.16 -3.09
N PRO A 95 -5.25 22.89 -2.81
CA PRO A 95 -6.36 22.59 -1.89
C PRO A 95 -6.09 23.15 -0.49
N ALA A 96 -7.14 23.64 0.18
CA ALA A 96 -7.04 24.22 1.53
C ALA A 96 -6.41 23.27 2.55
N SER A 97 -6.67 21.95 2.44
CA SER A 97 -6.07 20.92 3.30
C SER A 97 -4.55 20.83 3.15
N LYS A 98 -4.04 20.91 1.92
CA LYS A 98 -2.60 20.89 1.60
C LYS A 98 -1.93 22.20 2.04
N LEU A 99 -2.61 23.34 1.87
CA LEU A 99 -2.15 24.63 2.39
C LEU A 99 -1.94 24.59 3.91
N LEU A 100 -2.94 24.10 4.66
CA LEU A 100 -2.84 23.93 6.11
C LEU A 100 -1.71 22.98 6.52
N GLN A 101 -1.49 21.91 5.75
CA GLN A 101 -0.40 20.97 5.98
C GLN A 101 0.96 21.64 5.82
N LEU A 102 1.15 22.43 4.76
CA LEU A 102 2.41 23.14 4.49
C LEU A 102 2.68 24.24 5.53
N LYS A 103 1.65 24.94 6.00
CA LYS A 103 1.77 25.93 7.09
C LYS A 103 2.17 25.32 8.43
N LYS A 104 1.74 24.08 8.71
CA LYS A 104 2.07 23.34 9.94
C LYS A 104 3.41 22.59 9.87
N ALA A 105 4.08 22.59 8.72
CA ALA A 105 5.34 21.89 8.55
C ALA A 105 6.44 22.58 9.38
N ARG A 106 7.37 21.79 9.94
CA ARG A 106 8.54 22.31 10.69
C ARG A 106 9.39 23.28 9.85
N LYS A 107 9.45 23.05 8.53
CA LYS A 107 10.09 23.92 7.55
C LYS A 107 9.01 24.43 6.59
N THR A 108 8.58 25.67 6.76
CA THR A 108 7.64 26.32 5.84
C THR A 108 8.38 26.72 4.57
N LEU A 109 8.10 26.02 3.47
CA LEU A 109 8.64 26.33 2.16
C LEU A 109 7.74 27.36 1.46
N PRO A 110 8.32 28.34 0.73
CA PRO A 110 7.54 29.23 -0.10
C PRO A 110 6.82 28.45 -1.21
N VAL A 111 5.53 28.74 -1.36
CA VAL A 111 4.71 28.26 -2.47
C VAL A 111 4.57 29.38 -3.48
N VAL A 112 5.07 29.15 -4.69
CA VAL A 112 5.28 30.19 -5.71
C VAL A 112 4.55 29.82 -7.01
N HIS A 113 4.01 30.83 -7.69
CA HIS A 113 3.42 30.69 -9.01
C HIS A 113 4.51 30.33 -10.06
N PRO A 114 4.22 29.48 -11.07
CA PRO A 114 5.20 29.11 -12.12
C PRO A 114 5.81 30.30 -12.87
N ASP A 115 5.12 31.44 -12.96
CA ASP A 115 5.63 32.66 -13.61
C ASP A 115 6.94 33.16 -12.99
N TRP A 116 7.18 32.88 -11.71
CA TRP A 116 8.45 33.23 -11.06
C TRP A 116 9.64 32.61 -11.79
N ILE A 117 9.50 31.37 -12.26
CA ILE A 117 10.54 30.66 -12.99
C ILE A 117 10.72 31.29 -14.36
N VAL A 118 9.60 31.47 -15.09
CA VAL A 118 9.61 32.00 -16.46
C VAL A 118 10.20 33.41 -16.50
N GLN A 119 9.72 34.31 -15.64
CA GLN A 119 10.16 35.71 -15.61
C GLN A 119 11.61 35.85 -15.10
N SER A 120 12.06 35.00 -14.17
CA SER A 120 13.47 35.01 -13.74
C SER A 120 14.42 34.58 -14.86
N ILE A 121 13.98 33.68 -15.74
CA ILE A 121 14.75 33.26 -16.92
C ILE A 121 14.79 34.38 -17.96
N GLU A 122 13.64 34.98 -18.26
CA GLU A 122 13.53 36.09 -19.23
C GLU A 122 14.41 37.29 -18.83
N GLN A 123 14.47 37.61 -17.55
CA GLN A 123 15.30 38.70 -17.02
C GLN A 123 16.75 38.26 -16.71
N ASN A 124 17.08 36.98 -16.94
CA ASN A 124 18.36 36.34 -16.60
C ASN A 124 18.86 36.67 -15.18
N LYS A 125 17.91 36.78 -14.23
CA LYS A 125 18.15 37.16 -12.84
C LYS A 125 17.13 36.46 -11.95
N LEU A 126 17.59 35.94 -10.81
CA LEU A 126 16.70 35.34 -9.82
C LEU A 126 15.83 36.42 -9.20
N LEU A 127 14.53 36.40 -9.49
CA LEU A 127 13.59 37.39 -8.95
C LEU A 127 13.23 37.09 -7.49
N PRO A 128 12.91 38.11 -6.69
CA PRO A 128 12.34 37.92 -5.36
C PRO A 128 11.00 37.18 -5.43
N VAL A 129 10.76 36.26 -4.49
CA VAL A 129 9.59 35.36 -4.52
C VAL A 129 8.29 36.03 -4.07
N GLU A 130 8.38 37.16 -3.36
CA GLU A 130 7.28 37.79 -2.63
C GLU A 130 6.12 38.16 -3.55
N ASN A 131 6.42 38.63 -4.75
CA ASN A 131 5.42 39.02 -5.76
C ASN A 131 4.74 37.83 -6.44
N PHE A 132 5.24 36.61 -6.22
CA PHE A 132 4.78 35.38 -6.86
C PHE A 132 4.27 34.37 -5.84
N LEU A 133 4.23 34.73 -4.55
CA LEU A 133 3.70 33.86 -3.51
C LEU A 133 2.23 33.59 -3.77
N TYR A 134 1.85 32.33 -3.60
CA TYR A 134 0.46 31.94 -3.63
C TYR A 134 -0.32 32.75 -2.58
N ALA A 135 -1.49 33.30 -2.92
CA ALA A 135 -2.23 34.25 -2.06
C ALA A 135 -2.49 33.72 -0.63
N GLY A 136 -2.60 32.41 -0.43
CA GLY A 136 -2.71 31.80 0.90
C GLY A 136 -1.43 31.78 1.74
N PHE A 137 -0.28 32.14 1.17
CA PHE A 137 1.05 32.28 1.76
C PHE A 137 1.57 33.73 1.76
N ALA A 138 0.93 34.62 1.00
CA ALA A 138 1.17 36.04 1.12
C ALA A 138 0.64 36.51 2.49
N ASP A 139 1.57 36.91 3.37
CA ASP A 139 1.37 37.50 4.69
C ASP A 139 1.07 36.54 5.89
N PRO A 140 2.09 36.23 6.74
CA PRO A 140 1.91 35.56 8.02
C PRO A 140 1.39 36.47 9.15
N THR A 141 1.13 37.77 8.90
CA THR A 141 0.60 38.72 9.91
C THR A 141 -0.89 39.04 9.76
N GLN A 142 -1.53 38.60 8.68
CA GLN A 142 -2.98 38.75 8.49
C GLN A 142 -3.69 37.47 8.97
N GLY A 143 -3.90 37.39 10.28
CA GLY A 143 -4.88 36.45 10.82
C GLY A 143 -6.29 36.99 10.58
N SER A 144 -7.06 36.39 9.67
CA SER A 144 -8.49 36.18 9.88
C SER A 144 -9.11 35.29 8.79
N LEU A 145 -9.59 34.13 9.22
CA LEU A 145 -10.73 33.46 8.59
C LEU A 145 -11.98 33.94 9.36
N PHE A 146 -13.02 34.32 8.64
CA PHE A 146 -14.37 34.67 9.12
C PHE A 146 -14.55 36.02 9.82
N SER A 147 -14.86 37.06 9.02
CA SER A 147 -15.69 38.19 9.46
C SER A 147 -16.93 38.26 8.58
N LEU A 148 -18.00 37.59 9.02
CA LEU A 148 -19.36 37.82 8.54
C LEU A 148 -19.96 38.94 9.40
N SER A 149 -19.66 40.19 9.07
CA SER A 149 -20.41 41.36 9.54
C SER A 149 -19.94 42.62 8.82
N GLY A 150 -20.69 43.01 7.78
CA GLY A 150 -20.59 44.33 7.17
C GLY A 150 -21.94 45.06 7.28
N PRO A 151 -21.99 46.30 7.81
CA PRO A 151 -23.21 47.10 7.82
C PRO A 151 -23.45 47.79 6.47
N LEU A 152 -24.74 47.97 6.14
CA LEU A 152 -25.28 48.67 4.98
C LEU A 152 -24.93 50.17 4.96
N SER A 153 -24.61 50.69 3.77
CA SER A 153 -24.87 52.06 3.25
C SER A 153 -24.04 52.25 1.97
N SER A 154 -24.43 52.87 0.86
CA SER A 154 -25.69 53.36 0.25
C SER A 154 -25.30 53.95 -1.14
N SER A 155 -26.27 54.10 -2.07
CA SER A 155 -26.19 54.84 -3.37
C SER A 155 -25.49 54.10 -4.54
N THR A 156 -25.99 53.99 -5.79
CA THR A 156 -27.06 54.71 -6.52
C THR A 156 -27.54 53.88 -7.74
N LYS A 157 -28.73 54.24 -8.23
CA LYS A 157 -29.64 53.61 -9.21
C LYS A 157 -29.15 53.44 -10.67
N THR A 158 -29.76 52.47 -11.36
CA THR A 158 -30.39 52.42 -12.73
C THR A 158 -30.28 50.96 -13.25
N ASP A 159 -31.23 50.27 -13.87
CA ASP A 159 -32.63 50.47 -14.30
C ASP A 159 -33.26 49.04 -14.43
N SER A 160 -34.58 48.90 -14.26
CA SER A 160 -35.39 47.65 -14.24
C SER A 160 -35.69 47.08 -15.66
N PRO A 161 -36.43 45.96 -15.90
CA PRO A 161 -37.28 45.09 -15.02
C PRO A 161 -37.01 43.57 -15.12
N ALA A 162 -37.08 42.75 -14.06
CA ALA A 162 -38.23 42.18 -13.32
C ALA A 162 -39.06 41.11 -14.06
N VAL A 163 -38.96 39.84 -13.61
CA VAL A 163 -40.07 38.88 -13.44
C VAL A 163 -39.79 38.00 -12.20
N ALA A 164 -40.78 37.94 -11.30
CA ALA A 164 -40.82 37.24 -10.01
C ALA A 164 -41.07 35.72 -10.19
N VAL A 165 -40.91 34.81 -9.21
CA VAL A 165 -41.77 34.59 -8.03
C VAL A 165 -41.24 33.36 -7.24
N GLN A 166 -41.13 33.50 -5.91
CA GLN A 166 -41.44 32.60 -4.75
C GLN A 166 -41.11 31.09 -4.80
N GLY A 167 -40.80 30.37 -3.70
CA GLY A 167 -40.87 30.65 -2.27
C GLY A 167 -39.88 29.73 -1.51
N GLU A 168 -39.30 30.22 -0.43
CA GLU A 168 -39.69 29.97 0.98
C GLU A 168 -38.95 28.78 1.61
N ALA A 169 -38.34 29.10 2.74
CA ALA A 169 -37.50 28.27 3.59
C ALA A 169 -38.22 27.97 4.90
N SER A 170 -37.82 26.89 5.58
CA SER A 170 -37.80 26.77 7.05
C SER A 170 -37.06 25.48 7.38
N ALA A 171 -35.84 25.48 7.93
CA ALA A 171 -35.42 25.84 9.29
C ALA A 171 -35.93 24.87 10.39
N GLY A 172 -35.01 24.41 11.24
CA GLY A 172 -35.37 23.85 12.54
C GLY A 172 -34.53 22.66 13.00
N ALA A 173 -33.37 22.95 13.58
CA ALA A 173 -32.56 22.01 14.35
C ALA A 173 -33.26 21.55 15.65
N ALA A 174 -32.91 20.36 16.14
CA ALA A 174 -32.32 20.13 17.47
C ALA A 174 -32.57 18.70 17.97
N ASP A 175 -31.47 18.02 18.30
CA ASP A 175 -31.39 16.88 19.22
C ASP A 175 -31.54 17.43 20.67
N PRO A 176 -32.02 16.65 21.66
CA PRO A 176 -31.05 15.81 22.39
C PRO A 176 -31.58 14.49 22.98
N ALA A 177 -30.61 13.63 23.27
CA ALA A 177 -30.67 12.37 23.98
C ALA A 177 -31.41 12.38 25.34
N SER A 178 -32.07 11.26 25.69
CA SER A 178 -31.56 10.24 26.64
C SER A 178 -32.65 9.45 27.39
N LYS A 179 -32.32 8.16 27.63
CA LYS A 179 -32.70 7.26 28.75
C LYS A 179 -34.08 6.56 28.81
N GLN A 180 -33.94 5.22 28.82
CA GLN A 180 -34.45 4.24 29.80
C GLN A 180 -35.80 3.55 29.58
N THR A 181 -35.72 2.20 29.60
CA THR A 181 -36.63 1.20 30.25
C THR A 181 -38.09 1.14 29.79
N ALA A 182 -38.81 0.03 29.72
CA ALA A 182 -38.64 -1.42 29.92
C ALA A 182 -39.97 -2.07 29.42
N GLU A 183 -39.97 -3.39 29.24
CA GLU A 183 -41.16 -4.28 29.16
C GLU A 183 -42.05 -4.09 27.91
N GLY A 184 -42.34 -5.11 27.09
CA GLY A 184 -42.74 -6.47 27.40
C GLY A 184 -44.22 -6.61 27.03
N ARG A 185 -44.52 -7.18 25.86
CA ARG A 185 -45.79 -7.90 25.59
C ARG A 185 -45.72 -8.64 24.25
N GLU A 186 -45.99 -9.93 24.39
CA GLU A 186 -46.25 -10.92 23.36
C GLU A 186 -47.61 -10.63 22.72
N ASP A 187 -47.74 -10.92 21.43
CA ASP A 187 -48.99 -11.37 20.80
C ASP A 187 -48.60 -12.27 19.61
N GLU A 188 -48.81 -13.58 19.82
CA GLU A 188 -49.28 -14.60 18.87
C GLU A 188 -50.37 -14.03 17.92
N LEU A 189 -50.68 -14.47 16.70
CA LEU A 189 -50.47 -15.63 15.83
C LEU A 189 -50.92 -15.14 14.42
N ASP A 190 -50.35 -15.63 13.33
CA ASP A 190 -51.15 -16.47 12.42
C ASP A 190 -50.32 -17.12 11.31
N ILE A 191 -50.62 -18.39 11.15
CA ILE A 191 -50.08 -19.37 10.22
C ILE A 191 -50.88 -19.24 8.92
N LEU A 192 -50.21 -19.06 7.78
CA LEU A 192 -50.72 -19.52 6.49
C LEU A 192 -49.58 -20.19 5.71
N ALA A 193 -49.69 -21.51 5.63
CA ALA A 193 -48.94 -22.38 4.76
C ALA A 193 -49.62 -22.42 3.39
N LEU A 194 -48.84 -22.20 2.33
CA LEU A 194 -48.98 -22.66 0.94
C LEU A 194 -47.59 -22.38 0.32
N GLU A 195 -46.95 -23.15 -0.55
CA GLU A 195 -47.05 -24.48 -1.12
C GLU A 195 -45.73 -24.59 -1.92
N GLU A 196 -45.09 -25.76 -1.95
CA GLU A 196 -43.85 -25.98 -2.71
C GLU A 196 -44.17 -26.07 -4.21
N GLU A 197 -43.62 -25.18 -5.03
CA GLU A 197 -43.53 -25.39 -6.48
C GLU A 197 -42.07 -25.69 -6.85
N GLU A 198 -41.84 -26.95 -7.22
CA GLU A 198 -40.70 -27.41 -8.01
C GLU A 198 -40.79 -26.78 -9.40
N ASP A 199 -39.79 -25.97 -9.77
CA ASP A 199 -39.62 -25.50 -11.15
C ASP A 199 -38.31 -26.09 -11.70
N ASP A 200 -38.47 -27.20 -12.43
CA ASP A 200 -37.49 -27.77 -13.36
C ASP A 200 -37.26 -26.77 -14.50
N LEU A 201 -36.08 -26.15 -14.57
CA LEU A 201 -35.65 -25.40 -15.74
C LEU A 201 -34.27 -25.82 -16.23
N GLU A 202 -34.30 -26.27 -17.48
CA GLU A 202 -33.31 -26.95 -18.30
C GLU A 202 -31.97 -26.20 -18.48
N ASP A 203 -30.90 -26.99 -18.63
CA ASP A 203 -29.56 -26.54 -19.03
C ASP A 203 -29.60 -25.78 -20.38
N PRO A 204 -28.94 -24.61 -20.50
CA PRO A 204 -28.84 -23.91 -21.78
C PRO A 204 -27.92 -24.67 -22.76
N PRO A 205 -28.23 -24.67 -24.07
CA PRO A 205 -27.60 -25.54 -25.04
C PRO A 205 -26.11 -25.22 -25.25
N THR A 206 -25.32 -26.29 -25.22
CA THR A 206 -23.90 -26.33 -25.57
C THR A 206 -23.71 -25.93 -27.03
N SER A 207 -22.95 -24.86 -27.27
CA SER A 207 -22.49 -24.50 -28.61
C SER A 207 -21.32 -25.42 -29.01
N PRO A 208 -21.31 -26.02 -30.22
CA PRO A 208 -20.22 -26.88 -30.66
C PRO A 208 -18.91 -26.08 -30.88
N PRO A 209 -17.74 -26.72 -30.76
CA PRO A 209 -16.44 -26.04 -30.89
C PRO A 209 -16.24 -25.54 -32.33
N PRO A 210 -15.70 -24.32 -32.54
CA PRO A 210 -15.43 -23.83 -33.87
C PRO A 210 -14.35 -24.67 -34.56
N GLN A 211 -14.69 -25.18 -35.74
CA GLN A 211 -13.80 -25.91 -36.64
C GLN A 211 -12.56 -25.08 -37.00
N ALA A 212 -11.41 -25.75 -37.06
CA ALA A 212 -10.14 -25.18 -37.46
C ALA A 212 -10.20 -24.68 -38.92
N VAL A 213 -10.20 -23.36 -39.10
CA VAL A 213 -9.92 -22.73 -40.40
C VAL A 213 -8.44 -22.34 -40.38
N SER A 214 -7.64 -23.04 -41.18
CA SER A 214 -6.22 -22.77 -41.39
C SER A 214 -6.04 -21.44 -42.15
N GLY A 215 -5.95 -20.35 -41.40
CA GLY A 215 -5.54 -19.04 -41.90
C GLY A 215 -4.28 -18.61 -41.16
N SER A 216 -3.13 -18.62 -41.85
CA SER A 216 -1.88 -18.02 -41.37
C SER A 216 -2.09 -16.52 -41.17
N SER A 217 -2.50 -16.13 -39.96
CA SER A 217 -2.52 -14.74 -39.52
C SER A 217 -1.38 -14.53 -38.55
N THR A 218 -0.32 -13.90 -39.06
CA THR A 218 0.80 -13.38 -38.29
C THR A 218 0.24 -12.36 -37.30
N THR A 219 -0.19 -12.83 -36.12
CA THR A 219 -0.63 -11.96 -35.03
C THR A 219 0.59 -11.20 -34.51
N VAL A 220 0.81 -10.01 -35.07
CA VAL A 220 1.64 -8.99 -34.45
C VAL A 220 1.06 -8.79 -33.05
N LYS A 221 1.73 -9.31 -32.02
CA LYS A 221 1.36 -9.07 -30.62
C LYS A 221 1.51 -7.59 -30.33
N THR A 222 0.49 -6.80 -30.62
CA THR A 222 0.41 -5.37 -30.31
C THR A 222 0.64 -5.23 -28.81
N ARG A 223 1.75 -4.60 -28.44
CA ARG A 223 2.11 -4.37 -27.04
C ARG A 223 1.18 -3.29 -26.47
N THR A 224 0.15 -3.68 -25.75
CA THR A 224 -0.71 -2.76 -25.00
C THR A 224 -0.06 -2.39 -23.66
N ASN A 225 0.79 -1.36 -23.65
CA ASN A 225 1.55 -0.90 -22.48
C ASN A 225 1.06 0.44 -21.92
N SER A 226 0.22 1.15 -22.67
CA SER A 226 -0.31 2.47 -22.32
C SER A 226 -1.71 2.68 -22.91
N THR A 227 -2.41 3.72 -22.45
CA THR A 227 -3.70 4.13 -22.99
C THR A 227 -3.63 4.54 -24.47
N ARG A 228 -2.44 4.85 -25.00
CA ARG A 228 -2.22 5.09 -26.45
C ARG A 228 -2.44 3.85 -27.30
N ASP A 229 -2.35 2.66 -26.70
CA ASP A 229 -2.42 1.39 -27.41
C ASP A 229 -3.87 0.88 -27.57
N GLY A 230 -4.87 1.69 -27.16
CA GLY A 230 -6.29 1.46 -27.39
C GLY A 230 -7.09 1.08 -26.14
N ALA A 231 -8.40 0.86 -26.34
CA ALA A 231 -9.39 0.64 -25.29
C ALA A 231 -9.12 -0.63 -24.45
N GLU A 232 -8.50 -1.65 -25.04
CA GLU A 232 -8.14 -2.90 -24.34
C GLU A 232 -7.05 -2.73 -23.27
N PHE A 233 -6.44 -1.53 -23.16
CA PHE A 233 -5.36 -1.26 -22.22
C PHE A 233 -5.75 -1.61 -20.76
N VAL A 234 -6.95 -1.26 -20.32
CA VAL A 234 -7.40 -1.50 -18.93
C VAL A 234 -7.38 -2.98 -18.59
N ARG A 235 -7.95 -3.82 -19.46
CA ARG A 235 -7.97 -5.27 -19.31
C ARG A 235 -6.57 -5.85 -19.28
N HIS A 236 -5.72 -5.44 -20.23
CA HIS A 236 -4.32 -5.91 -20.29
C HIS A 236 -3.49 -5.46 -19.09
N PHE A 237 -3.74 -4.27 -18.56
CA PHE A 237 -3.07 -3.75 -17.37
C PHE A 237 -3.39 -4.64 -16.16
N PHE A 238 -4.66 -4.93 -15.89
CA PHE A 238 -5.05 -5.78 -14.76
C PHE A 238 -4.55 -7.21 -14.92
N ALA A 239 -4.62 -7.78 -16.14
CA ALA A 239 -4.11 -9.13 -16.41
C ALA A 239 -2.61 -9.28 -16.10
N LYS A 240 -1.81 -8.22 -16.31
CA LYS A 240 -0.37 -8.21 -16.04
C LYS A 240 -0.02 -7.67 -14.64
N SER A 241 -0.92 -6.98 -13.96
CA SER A 241 -0.62 -6.32 -12.69
C SER A 241 -0.59 -7.31 -11.53
N ARG A 242 0.61 -7.64 -11.04
CA ARG A 242 0.76 -8.50 -9.85
C ARG A 242 0.02 -7.98 -8.62
N LEU A 243 -0.01 -6.65 -8.42
CA LEU A 243 -0.64 -6.03 -7.25
C LEU A 243 -2.16 -6.19 -7.31
N HIS A 244 -2.71 -6.15 -8.52
CA HIS A 244 -4.11 -6.49 -8.74
C HIS A 244 -4.38 -7.95 -8.40
N HIS A 245 -3.59 -8.90 -8.93
CA HIS A 245 -3.73 -10.33 -8.63
C HIS A 245 -3.66 -10.63 -7.12
N ILE A 246 -2.63 -10.12 -6.43
CA ILE A 246 -2.48 -10.31 -4.97
C ILE A 246 -3.69 -9.76 -4.21
N GLY A 247 -4.17 -8.56 -4.58
CA GLY A 247 -5.33 -7.94 -3.96
C GLY A 247 -6.63 -8.74 -4.20
N ALA A 248 -6.81 -9.25 -5.42
CA ALA A 248 -7.96 -10.07 -5.80
C ALA A 248 -7.96 -11.41 -5.05
N TRP A 249 -6.83 -12.13 -5.04
CA TRP A 249 -6.71 -13.40 -4.33
C TRP A 249 -6.87 -13.25 -2.83
N ARG A 250 -6.27 -12.21 -2.22
CA ARG A 250 -6.50 -11.90 -0.80
C ARG A 250 -7.99 -11.74 -0.51
N ALA A 251 -8.70 -10.97 -1.33
CA ALA A 251 -10.14 -10.82 -1.20
C ALA A 251 -10.91 -12.14 -1.31
N THR A 252 -10.53 -13.01 -2.25
CA THR A 252 -11.13 -14.34 -2.41
C THR A 252 -10.89 -15.22 -1.18
N PHE A 253 -9.66 -15.26 -0.65
CA PHE A 253 -9.36 -16.04 0.55
C PHE A 253 -10.07 -15.49 1.78
N GLN A 254 -10.18 -14.16 1.87
CA GLN A 254 -10.94 -13.50 2.93
C GLN A 254 -12.44 -13.87 2.92
N GLN A 255 -13.00 -14.06 1.72
CA GLN A 255 -14.36 -14.56 1.58
C GLN A 255 -14.44 -16.05 1.93
N LYS A 256 -13.47 -16.85 1.48
CA LYS A 256 -13.45 -18.29 1.73
C LYS A 256 -13.32 -18.63 3.21
N ALA A 257 -12.48 -17.95 4.01
CA ALA A 257 -12.43 -18.27 5.44
C ALA A 257 -13.71 -17.84 6.16
N ALA A 258 -14.31 -16.72 5.78
CA ALA A 258 -15.64 -16.33 6.28
C ALA A 258 -16.70 -17.40 5.98
N GLU A 259 -16.77 -17.89 4.74
CA GLU A 259 -17.69 -18.95 4.33
C GLU A 259 -17.40 -20.29 5.04
N PHE A 260 -16.12 -20.67 5.16
CA PHE A 260 -15.69 -21.89 5.84
C PHE A 260 -16.06 -21.86 7.32
N GLN A 261 -15.78 -20.74 7.98
CA GLN A 261 -16.09 -20.56 9.39
C GLN A 261 -17.60 -20.59 9.66
N ALA A 262 -18.41 -19.96 8.82
CA ALA A 262 -19.88 -19.97 8.95
C ALA A 262 -20.47 -21.38 8.80
N LYS A 263 -19.84 -22.23 7.97
CA LYS A 263 -20.27 -23.61 7.72
C LYS A 263 -19.60 -24.65 8.62
N TYR A 264 -18.66 -24.24 9.48
CA TYR A 264 -17.87 -25.17 10.27
C TYR A 264 -18.76 -25.92 11.27
N LYS A 265 -18.91 -27.23 11.05
CA LYS A 265 -19.74 -28.13 11.89
C LYS A 265 -18.95 -28.86 12.98
N GLY A 266 -17.65 -28.56 13.14
CA GLY A 266 -16.83 -29.18 14.18
C GLY A 266 -17.18 -28.69 15.59
N GLY A 267 -16.70 -29.40 16.61
CA GLY A 267 -16.92 -29.03 18.01
C GLY A 267 -16.36 -27.64 18.36
N ALA A 268 -16.93 -27.02 19.40
CA ALA A 268 -16.48 -25.72 19.89
C ALA A 268 -15.01 -25.78 20.32
N VAL A 269 -14.14 -25.02 19.66
CA VAL A 269 -12.73 -24.92 20.01
C VAL A 269 -12.60 -23.98 21.21
N VAL A 270 -12.15 -24.53 22.35
CA VAL A 270 -11.92 -23.74 23.57
C VAL A 270 -10.69 -22.85 23.37
N ARG A 271 -10.91 -21.55 23.15
CA ARG A 271 -9.84 -20.55 23.01
C ARG A 271 -9.41 -20.03 24.38
N ALA A 272 -8.10 -19.83 24.55
CA ALA A 272 -7.59 -19.12 25.71
C ALA A 272 -7.96 -17.61 25.63
N PRO A 273 -8.09 -16.90 26.77
CA PRO A 273 -8.34 -15.46 26.78
C PRO A 273 -7.29 -14.70 25.97
N VAL A 274 -7.68 -13.58 25.34
CA VAL A 274 -6.84 -12.85 24.37
C VAL A 274 -5.51 -12.34 24.97
N SER A 275 -5.47 -12.11 26.29
CA SER A 275 -4.30 -11.70 27.06
C SER A 275 -3.46 -12.85 27.64
N SER A 276 -3.91 -14.11 27.47
CA SER A 276 -3.25 -15.30 28.03
C SER A 276 -2.06 -15.72 27.18
N SER A 277 -0.98 -16.17 27.83
CA SER A 277 0.16 -16.83 27.18
C SER A 277 -0.14 -18.28 26.77
N GLU A 278 -1.30 -18.82 27.15
CA GLU A 278 -1.74 -20.17 26.74
C GLU A 278 -2.35 -20.21 25.33
N ARG A 279 -2.47 -19.06 24.66
CA ARG A 279 -2.91 -18.99 23.26
C ARG A 279 -1.85 -19.59 22.36
N VAL A 280 -2.31 -20.25 21.30
CA VAL A 280 -1.43 -20.85 20.29
C VAL A 280 -1.81 -20.29 18.93
N ILE A 281 -1.01 -19.35 18.46
CA ILE A 281 -1.17 -18.69 17.18
C ILE A 281 0.05 -19.01 16.32
N LEU A 282 -0.23 -19.55 15.13
CA LEU A 282 0.75 -19.74 14.09
C LEU A 282 0.61 -18.60 13.07
N HIS A 283 1.74 -18.03 12.69
CA HIS A 283 1.83 -17.21 11.49
C HIS A 283 2.60 -18.00 10.43
N VAL A 284 1.93 -18.35 9.34
CA VAL A 284 2.51 -19.13 8.24
C VAL A 284 2.73 -18.20 7.06
N ASP A 285 3.97 -18.16 6.56
CA ASP A 285 4.40 -17.28 5.47
C ASP A 285 5.33 -18.05 4.52
N MET A 286 4.90 -18.18 3.25
CA MET A 286 5.65 -18.89 2.21
C MET A 286 6.98 -18.21 1.88
N ASP A 287 7.99 -19.02 1.59
CA ASP A 287 9.33 -18.51 1.36
C ASP A 287 9.57 -18.07 -0.09
N CYS A 288 9.91 -16.79 -0.25
CA CYS A 288 10.12 -16.14 -1.55
C CYS A 288 9.08 -16.55 -2.62
N PHE A 289 7.79 -16.61 -2.23
CA PHE A 289 6.73 -17.39 -2.86
C PHE A 289 6.73 -17.42 -4.39
N PHE A 290 6.76 -16.26 -5.05
CA PHE A 290 6.69 -16.21 -6.51
C PHE A 290 7.90 -16.91 -7.17
N VAL A 291 9.08 -16.81 -6.56
CA VAL A 291 10.27 -17.53 -7.03
C VAL A 291 10.15 -19.01 -6.72
N ALA A 292 9.71 -19.40 -5.52
CA ALA A 292 9.51 -20.81 -5.16
C ALA A 292 8.58 -21.52 -6.15
N VAL A 293 7.47 -20.89 -6.52
CA VAL A 293 6.56 -21.40 -7.56
C VAL A 293 7.25 -21.42 -8.93
N ALA A 294 7.99 -20.37 -9.30
CA ALA A 294 8.60 -20.26 -10.63
C ALA A 294 9.76 -21.24 -10.89
N VAL A 295 10.49 -21.65 -9.84
CA VAL A 295 11.60 -22.62 -9.92
C VAL A 295 11.16 -24.05 -9.61
N ARG A 296 9.87 -24.26 -9.33
CA ARG A 296 9.32 -25.59 -9.07
C ARG A 296 9.55 -26.49 -10.29
N GLY A 297 10.11 -27.68 -10.05
CA GLY A 297 10.47 -28.62 -11.11
C GLY A 297 11.69 -28.22 -11.95
N ARG A 298 12.48 -27.22 -11.51
CA ARG A 298 13.70 -26.74 -12.19
C ARG A 298 14.90 -26.75 -11.24
N PRO A 299 15.49 -27.93 -10.95
CA PRO A 299 16.58 -28.06 -9.96
C PRO A 299 17.80 -27.18 -10.26
N GLU A 300 18.06 -26.89 -11.53
CA GLU A 300 19.14 -26.01 -11.99
C GLU A 300 18.98 -24.56 -11.50
N LEU A 301 17.73 -24.10 -11.30
CA LEU A 301 17.43 -22.73 -10.85
C LEU A 301 17.46 -22.57 -9.32
N GLN A 302 17.46 -23.66 -8.56
CA GLN A 302 17.49 -23.61 -7.10
C GLN A 302 18.87 -23.20 -6.56
N LYS A 303 19.93 -23.38 -7.35
CA LYS A 303 21.33 -23.15 -6.96
C LYS A 303 21.88 -21.80 -7.41
N VAL A 304 21.07 -20.96 -8.04
CA VAL A 304 21.49 -19.65 -8.58
C VAL A 304 20.61 -18.52 -8.05
N PRO A 305 21.08 -17.26 -8.05
CA PRO A 305 20.25 -16.11 -7.71
C PRO A 305 19.10 -15.96 -8.73
N VAL A 306 17.85 -15.98 -8.25
CA VAL A 306 16.65 -15.88 -9.09
C VAL A 306 15.74 -14.77 -8.59
N ALA A 307 15.14 -14.01 -9.51
CA ALA A 307 14.09 -13.04 -9.24
C ALA A 307 12.90 -13.20 -10.21
N VAL A 308 11.72 -12.76 -9.79
CA VAL A 308 10.53 -12.64 -10.64
C VAL A 308 10.21 -11.17 -10.90
N ALA A 309 10.11 -10.80 -12.18
CA ALA A 309 9.80 -9.45 -12.63
C ALA A 309 9.19 -9.45 -14.04
N HIS A 310 8.67 -8.29 -14.49
CA HIS A 310 8.15 -8.15 -15.86
C HIS A 310 9.23 -8.15 -16.93
N SER A 311 10.43 -7.66 -16.61
CA SER A 311 11.56 -7.59 -17.53
C SER A 311 12.87 -7.81 -16.79
N GLY A 312 13.78 -8.57 -17.40
CA GLY A 312 15.15 -8.77 -16.92
C GLY A 312 16.16 -7.77 -17.47
N ASN A 313 15.75 -6.92 -18.41
CA ASN A 313 16.62 -5.84 -18.92
C ASN A 313 16.83 -4.81 -17.81
N ALA A 314 18.03 -4.21 -17.77
CA ALA A 314 18.45 -3.19 -16.80
C ALA A 314 17.66 -1.88 -16.98
N GLY A 315 16.38 -1.92 -16.65
CA GLY A 315 15.43 -0.81 -16.72
C GLY A 315 14.64 -0.67 -15.43
N SER A 316 13.52 0.05 -15.50
CA SER A 316 12.71 0.39 -14.32
C SER A 316 11.73 -0.68 -13.88
N SER A 317 11.92 -1.93 -14.30
CA SER A 317 11.11 -3.05 -13.81
C SER A 317 11.41 -3.27 -12.34
N GLU A 318 10.38 -3.52 -11.55
CA GLU A 318 10.51 -3.76 -10.12
C GLU A 318 10.53 -5.27 -9.84
N ILE A 319 11.47 -5.71 -9.01
CA ILE A 319 11.53 -7.09 -8.52
C ILE A 319 10.33 -7.35 -7.61
N SER A 320 9.55 -8.36 -7.95
CA SER A 320 8.44 -8.80 -7.10
C SER A 320 8.91 -9.67 -5.94
N SER A 321 9.76 -10.64 -6.26
CA SER A 321 10.30 -11.61 -5.32
C SER A 321 11.67 -12.03 -5.82
N CYS A 322 12.56 -12.35 -4.89
CA CYS A 322 13.88 -12.91 -5.16
C CYS A 322 14.20 -13.98 -4.10
N ASN A 323 14.93 -15.02 -4.50
CA ASN A 323 15.33 -16.09 -3.58
C ASN A 323 16.41 -15.63 -2.60
N TYR A 324 16.66 -16.45 -1.58
CA TYR A 324 17.61 -16.12 -0.52
C TYR A 324 19.06 -15.99 -1.01
N LEU A 325 19.43 -16.66 -2.11
CA LEU A 325 20.73 -16.47 -2.77
C LEU A 325 20.89 -15.05 -3.35
N ALA A 326 19.84 -14.50 -3.96
CA ALA A 326 19.82 -13.11 -4.41
C ALA A 326 19.79 -12.13 -3.22
N ARG A 327 19.01 -12.44 -2.17
CA ARG A 327 18.95 -11.63 -0.94
C ARG A 327 20.29 -11.53 -0.23
N ALA A 328 21.07 -12.61 -0.19
CA ALA A 328 22.42 -12.61 0.37
C ALA A 328 23.39 -11.66 -0.36
N LYS A 329 23.08 -11.31 -1.62
CA LYS A 329 23.82 -10.33 -2.44
C LYS A 329 23.24 -8.91 -2.34
N GLY A 330 22.27 -8.70 -1.46
CA GLY A 330 21.61 -7.41 -1.26
C GLY A 330 20.41 -7.14 -2.17
N VAL A 331 20.05 -8.05 -3.07
CA VAL A 331 18.84 -7.90 -3.90
C VAL A 331 17.59 -8.08 -3.04
N GLY A 332 16.59 -7.22 -3.23
CA GLY A 332 15.35 -7.26 -2.45
C GLY A 332 14.09 -7.16 -3.30
N ALA A 333 12.96 -7.60 -2.75
CA ALA A 333 11.65 -7.23 -3.29
C ALA A 333 11.50 -5.70 -3.31
N GLY A 334 10.78 -5.16 -4.27
CA GLY A 334 10.62 -3.70 -4.43
C GLY A 334 11.82 -2.98 -5.06
N MET A 335 12.96 -3.67 -5.26
CA MET A 335 14.14 -3.10 -5.89
C MET A 335 13.97 -2.96 -7.42
N PHE A 336 14.50 -1.88 -8.01
CA PHE A 336 14.55 -1.75 -9.47
C PHE A 336 15.59 -2.69 -10.08
N MET A 337 15.29 -3.21 -11.27
CA MET A 337 16.11 -4.20 -11.96
C MET A 337 17.54 -3.72 -12.25
N GLN A 338 17.71 -2.43 -12.58
CA GLN A 338 19.04 -1.84 -12.77
C GLN A 338 19.93 -2.02 -11.53
N THR A 339 19.48 -1.55 -10.37
CA THR A 339 20.21 -1.70 -9.09
C THR A 339 20.44 -3.16 -8.74
N ALA A 340 19.45 -4.03 -8.98
CA ALA A 340 19.60 -5.45 -8.70
C ALA A 340 20.67 -6.12 -9.57
N LYS A 341 20.78 -5.72 -10.84
CA LYS A 341 21.82 -6.21 -11.77
C LYS A 341 23.20 -5.64 -11.45
N GLU A 342 23.30 -4.44 -10.91
CA GLU A 342 24.56 -3.90 -10.38
C GLU A 342 25.05 -4.69 -9.16
N LEU A 343 24.13 -5.09 -8.26
CA LEU A 343 24.45 -5.91 -7.09
C LEU A 343 24.69 -7.39 -7.42
N CYS A 344 24.01 -7.91 -8.44
CA CYS A 344 24.04 -9.32 -8.83
C CYS A 344 23.93 -9.44 -10.37
N PRO A 345 25.05 -9.26 -11.11
CA PRO A 345 25.06 -9.33 -12.58
C PRO A 345 24.48 -10.62 -13.16
N GLU A 346 24.75 -11.75 -12.49
CA GLU A 346 24.31 -13.10 -12.82
C GLU A 346 22.84 -13.40 -12.47
N LEU A 347 22.09 -12.44 -11.93
CA LEU A 347 20.71 -12.63 -11.50
C LEU A 347 19.83 -13.18 -12.64
N VAL A 348 19.25 -14.36 -12.44
CA VAL A 348 18.29 -14.94 -13.39
C VAL A 348 16.92 -14.34 -13.14
N VAL A 349 16.29 -13.82 -14.19
CA VAL A 349 14.97 -13.18 -14.08
C VAL A 349 13.92 -14.02 -14.80
N LEU A 350 12.92 -14.47 -14.06
CA LEU A 350 11.81 -15.27 -14.56
C LEU A 350 10.53 -14.41 -14.69
N PRO A 351 9.65 -14.73 -15.66
CA PRO A 351 8.36 -14.09 -15.77
C PRO A 351 7.41 -14.53 -14.65
N TYR A 352 6.34 -13.75 -14.44
CA TYR A 352 5.24 -14.15 -13.58
C TYR A 352 4.53 -15.40 -14.12
N GLN A 353 4.16 -16.30 -13.21
CA GLN A 353 3.32 -17.46 -13.50
C GLN A 353 2.02 -17.35 -12.68
N PHE A 354 1.18 -16.36 -13.00
CA PHE A 354 0.00 -16.02 -12.17
C PHE A 354 -0.92 -17.22 -11.93
N ASP A 355 -1.19 -18.04 -12.95
CA ASP A 355 -2.04 -19.24 -12.78
C ASP A 355 -1.42 -20.26 -11.83
N ALA A 356 -0.10 -20.47 -11.90
CA ALA A 356 0.59 -21.40 -11.01
C ALA A 356 0.62 -20.87 -9.57
N ILE A 357 0.85 -19.57 -9.41
CA ILE A 357 0.81 -18.88 -8.11
C ILE A 357 -0.58 -19.03 -7.50
N GLN A 358 -1.64 -18.73 -8.25
CA GLN A 358 -3.01 -18.90 -7.81
C GLN A 358 -3.30 -20.34 -7.39
N ARG A 359 -2.98 -21.33 -8.23
CA ARG A 359 -3.21 -22.75 -7.90
C ARG A 359 -2.55 -23.14 -6.58
N VAL A 360 -1.29 -22.75 -6.39
CA VAL A 360 -0.55 -23.07 -5.16
C VAL A 360 -1.15 -22.33 -3.96
N SER A 361 -1.54 -21.06 -4.10
CA SER A 361 -2.23 -20.32 -3.03
C SER A 361 -3.53 -21.02 -2.60
N PHE A 362 -4.33 -21.51 -3.55
CA PHE A 362 -5.55 -22.26 -3.21
C PHE A 362 -5.23 -23.54 -2.42
N GLN A 363 -4.23 -24.32 -2.85
CA GLN A 363 -3.78 -25.52 -2.12
C GLN A 363 -3.36 -25.19 -0.68
N ILE A 364 -2.59 -24.11 -0.49
CA ILE A 364 -2.12 -23.68 0.84
C ILE A 364 -3.29 -23.30 1.74
N TYR A 365 -4.28 -22.56 1.23
CA TYR A 365 -5.46 -22.18 2.00
C TYR A 365 -6.36 -23.37 2.32
N ASP A 366 -6.51 -24.33 1.40
CA ASP A 366 -7.23 -25.57 1.68
C ASP A 366 -6.56 -26.35 2.82
N ILE A 367 -5.22 -26.40 2.87
CA ILE A 367 -4.46 -26.93 4.02
C ILE A 367 -4.77 -26.13 5.28
N PHE A 368 -4.77 -24.79 5.24
CA PHE A 368 -5.06 -23.97 6.43
C PHE A 368 -6.46 -24.26 7.00
N PHE A 369 -7.48 -24.32 6.14
CA PHE A 369 -8.86 -24.63 6.55
C PHE A 369 -8.99 -26.05 7.09
N SER A 370 -8.17 -26.99 6.64
CA SER A 370 -8.14 -28.35 7.19
C SER A 370 -7.58 -28.41 8.63
N GLN A 371 -6.86 -27.39 9.09
CA GLN A 371 -6.22 -27.38 10.41
C GLN A 371 -7.08 -26.76 11.52
N THR A 372 -7.79 -25.67 11.21
CA THR A 372 -8.57 -24.91 12.19
C THR A 372 -9.64 -24.05 11.50
N PRO A 373 -10.80 -23.82 12.13
CA PRO A 373 -11.77 -22.82 11.67
C PRO A 373 -11.30 -21.37 11.85
N TYR A 374 -10.23 -21.13 12.63
CA TYR A 374 -9.76 -19.78 12.95
C TYR A 374 -8.57 -19.39 12.06
N VAL A 375 -8.87 -19.11 10.81
CA VAL A 375 -7.91 -18.65 9.81
C VAL A 375 -8.17 -17.19 9.48
N GLN A 376 -7.12 -16.36 9.55
CA GLN A 376 -7.14 -14.99 9.05
C GLN A 376 -6.21 -14.89 7.84
N ALA A 377 -6.79 -14.70 6.66
CA ALA A 377 -6.08 -14.49 5.41
C ALA A 377 -5.41 -13.11 5.38
N VAL A 378 -4.08 -13.09 5.24
CA VAL A 378 -3.29 -11.86 5.17
C VAL A 378 -2.94 -11.51 3.72
N SER A 379 -2.52 -12.50 2.94
CA SER A 379 -2.20 -12.37 1.50
C SER A 379 -2.52 -13.67 0.75
N CYS A 380 -2.05 -13.83 -0.49
CA CYS A 380 -2.15 -15.10 -1.21
C CYS A 380 -1.24 -16.21 -0.66
N ASP A 381 -0.31 -15.89 0.25
CA ASP A 381 0.77 -16.77 0.71
C ASP A 381 1.09 -16.61 2.21
N GLU A 382 0.24 -15.88 2.94
CA GLU A 382 0.43 -15.52 4.34
C GLU A 382 -0.92 -15.60 5.08
N ALA A 383 -0.93 -16.29 6.24
CA ALA A 383 -2.11 -16.39 7.09
C ALA A 383 -1.76 -16.53 8.58
N PHE A 384 -2.69 -16.13 9.45
CA PHE A 384 -2.68 -16.52 10.86
C PHE A 384 -3.64 -17.68 11.10
N LEU A 385 -3.23 -18.64 11.92
CA LEU A 385 -4.03 -19.78 12.35
C LEU A 385 -4.04 -19.82 13.88
N GLU A 386 -5.22 -19.79 14.48
CA GLU A 386 -5.38 -19.92 15.94
C GLU A 386 -5.89 -21.31 16.31
N PHE A 387 -5.31 -21.90 17.35
CA PHE A 387 -5.65 -23.22 17.84
C PHE A 387 -6.23 -23.17 19.25
N GLY A 388 -6.93 -24.24 19.63
CA GLY A 388 -7.48 -24.39 20.97
C GLY A 388 -6.40 -24.49 22.04
N LYS A 389 -6.77 -24.14 23.28
CA LYS A 389 -5.91 -24.27 24.46
C LYS A 389 -5.34 -25.69 24.56
N GLY A 390 -4.05 -25.80 24.92
CA GLY A 390 -3.35 -27.08 25.08
C GLY A 390 -2.75 -27.66 23.79
N THR A 391 -2.90 -26.98 22.65
CA THR A 391 -2.27 -27.41 21.40
C THR A 391 -0.75 -27.26 21.46
N HIS A 392 0.01 -28.30 21.07
CA HIS A 392 1.46 -28.20 20.91
C HIS A 392 1.84 -27.45 19.63
N GLY A 393 2.03 -26.13 19.75
CA GLY A 393 2.26 -25.24 18.59
C GLY A 393 3.44 -25.62 17.70
N LEU A 394 4.56 -26.06 18.28
CA LEU A 394 5.75 -26.50 17.53
C LEU A 394 5.48 -27.71 16.64
N GLU A 395 4.77 -28.71 17.18
CA GLU A 395 4.42 -29.92 16.45
C GLU A 395 3.46 -29.62 15.32
N LYS A 396 2.46 -28.76 15.58
CA LYS A 396 1.55 -28.27 14.54
C LYS A 396 2.27 -27.49 13.44
N ALA A 397 3.22 -26.64 13.79
CA ALA A 397 4.02 -25.91 12.81
C ALA A 397 4.85 -26.86 11.92
N LYS A 398 5.45 -27.91 12.50
CA LYS A 398 6.18 -28.94 11.73
C LYS A 398 5.27 -29.69 10.77
N ALA A 399 4.10 -30.13 11.25
CA ALA A 399 3.13 -30.85 10.44
C ALA A 399 2.62 -30.01 9.27
N ILE A 400 2.24 -28.75 9.52
CA ILE A 400 1.74 -27.83 8.49
C ILE A 400 2.82 -27.53 7.45
N ARG A 401 4.06 -27.27 7.86
CA ARG A 401 5.18 -27.07 6.92
C ARG A 401 5.42 -28.27 6.03
N HIS A 402 5.41 -29.47 6.62
CA HIS A 402 5.60 -30.72 5.89
C HIS A 402 4.48 -30.92 4.85
N GLU A 403 3.23 -30.70 5.25
CA GLU A 403 2.06 -30.83 4.37
C GLU A 403 2.07 -29.82 3.22
N ILE A 404 2.43 -28.56 3.51
CA ILE A 404 2.59 -27.54 2.46
C ILE A 404 3.67 -27.97 1.48
N PHE A 405 4.83 -28.41 1.97
CA PHE A 405 5.93 -28.78 1.09
C PHE A 405 5.61 -30.03 0.26
N SER A 406 4.99 -31.05 0.85
CA SER A 406 4.63 -32.29 0.16
C SER A 406 3.62 -32.05 -0.98
N GLN A 407 2.62 -31.19 -0.76
CA GLN A 407 1.61 -30.89 -1.78
C GLN A 407 2.07 -29.87 -2.82
N THR A 408 2.85 -28.87 -2.42
CA THR A 408 3.11 -27.70 -3.27
C THR A 408 4.53 -27.67 -3.84
N GLY A 409 5.48 -28.38 -3.22
CA GLY A 409 6.91 -28.28 -3.48
C GLY A 409 7.53 -26.93 -3.06
N CYS A 410 6.80 -26.11 -2.31
CA CYS A 410 7.22 -24.77 -1.91
C CYS A 410 7.48 -24.72 -0.39
N PRO A 411 8.62 -24.19 0.08
CA PRO A 411 8.91 -24.06 1.50
C PRO A 411 8.08 -22.95 2.15
N ALA A 412 7.80 -23.13 3.44
CA ALA A 412 7.10 -22.16 4.28
C ALA A 412 7.84 -22.01 5.60
N SER A 413 7.85 -20.79 6.14
CA SER A 413 8.37 -20.49 7.47
C SER A 413 7.21 -20.19 8.42
N VAL A 414 7.31 -20.68 9.66
CA VAL A 414 6.23 -20.57 10.64
C VAL A 414 6.71 -19.94 11.93
N GLY A 415 6.00 -18.90 12.37
CA GLY A 415 6.17 -18.33 13.71
C GLY A 415 5.11 -18.85 14.64
N VAL A 416 5.48 -19.25 15.86
CA VAL A 416 4.56 -19.75 16.87
C VAL A 416 4.62 -18.82 18.08
N SER A 417 3.48 -18.25 18.50
CA SER A 417 3.41 -17.50 19.76
C SER A 417 1.98 -17.36 20.28
N PHE A 418 1.82 -16.61 21.36
CA PHE A 418 0.55 -16.39 22.07
C PHE A 418 -0.18 -15.10 21.67
N ASN A 419 0.39 -14.29 20.77
CA ASN A 419 -0.30 -13.16 20.18
C ASN A 419 0.12 -12.90 18.72
N VAL A 420 -0.69 -12.12 17.99
CA VAL A 420 -0.56 -11.89 16.55
C VAL A 420 0.77 -11.18 16.21
N LEU A 421 1.16 -10.17 16.99
CA LEU A 421 2.44 -9.47 16.84
C LEU A 421 3.63 -10.43 16.92
N LEU A 422 3.72 -11.20 18.01
CA LEU A 422 4.85 -12.08 18.26
C LEU A 422 4.88 -13.24 17.27
N ALA A 423 3.74 -13.83 16.91
CA ALA A 423 3.68 -14.88 15.90
C ALA A 423 4.23 -14.39 14.54
N LYS A 424 3.85 -13.17 14.11
CA LYS A 424 4.39 -12.56 12.88
C LYS A 424 5.90 -12.34 12.97
N LEU A 425 6.38 -11.76 14.07
CA LEU A 425 7.81 -11.52 14.27
C LEU A 425 8.62 -12.84 14.33
N CYS A 426 8.07 -13.87 14.96
CA CYS A 426 8.67 -15.20 15.01
C CYS A 426 8.84 -15.77 13.60
N SER A 427 7.84 -15.67 12.73
CA SER A 427 7.94 -16.18 11.37
C SER A 427 9.04 -15.45 10.58
N LYS A 428 9.20 -14.15 10.79
CA LYS A 428 10.27 -13.36 10.18
C LYS A 428 11.66 -13.83 10.63
N LYS A 429 11.81 -14.19 11.91
CA LYS A 429 13.05 -14.78 12.45
C LYS A 429 13.26 -16.23 11.99
N ALA A 430 12.18 -16.96 11.70
CA ALA A 430 12.22 -18.34 11.25
C ALA A 430 12.71 -18.48 9.80
N LYS A 431 12.58 -17.43 8.98
CA LYS A 431 12.95 -17.47 7.55
C LYS A 431 14.48 -17.61 7.35
N PRO A 432 14.94 -18.42 6.37
CA PRO A 432 14.16 -19.28 5.46
C PRO A 432 13.88 -20.69 6.01
N ASP A 433 12.79 -21.29 5.54
CA ASP A 433 12.37 -22.68 5.73
C ASP A 433 12.51 -23.19 7.18
N GLY A 434 12.06 -22.37 8.13
CA GLY A 434 12.26 -22.63 9.55
C GLY A 434 11.00 -22.50 10.39
N ILE A 435 11.14 -22.82 11.67
CA ILE A 435 10.14 -22.54 12.70
C ILE A 435 10.83 -21.79 13.83
N TYR A 436 10.17 -20.78 14.37
CA TYR A 436 10.62 -20.09 15.58
C TYR A 436 9.44 -19.92 16.53
N GLN A 437 9.64 -20.23 17.81
CA GLN A 437 8.61 -20.18 18.84
C GLN A 437 8.99 -19.22 19.96
N ILE A 438 8.01 -18.45 20.42
CA ILE A 438 8.04 -17.74 21.70
C ILE A 438 6.78 -18.09 22.47
N ASP A 439 6.93 -18.84 23.57
CA ASP A 439 5.85 -19.26 24.46
C ASP A 439 5.89 -18.59 25.84
N ASP A 440 7.03 -18.01 26.22
CA ASP A 440 7.22 -17.31 27.49
C ASP A 440 7.25 -15.78 27.34
N ARG A 441 6.77 -15.06 28.36
CA ARG A 441 6.71 -13.59 28.37
C ARG A 441 8.08 -12.94 28.55
N SER A 442 8.95 -13.49 29.37
CA SER A 442 10.31 -12.95 29.54
C SER A 442 11.12 -13.13 28.26
N GLN A 443 10.98 -14.28 27.59
CA GLN A 443 11.56 -14.49 26.26
C GLN A 443 10.99 -13.50 25.22
N ALA A 444 9.68 -13.22 25.25
CA ALA A 444 9.06 -12.22 24.38
C ALA A 444 9.64 -10.82 24.61
N GLU A 445 9.80 -10.40 25.86
CA GLU A 445 10.38 -9.10 26.21
C GLU A 445 11.83 -8.97 25.71
N GLU A 446 12.68 -9.95 26.01
CA GLU A 446 14.07 -9.96 25.53
C GLU A 446 14.15 -9.90 24.01
N PHE A 447 13.31 -10.70 23.33
CA PHE A 447 13.22 -10.69 21.89
C PHE A 447 12.79 -9.33 21.35
N MET A 448 11.77 -8.70 21.92
CA MET A 448 11.33 -7.36 21.49
C MET A 448 12.44 -6.32 21.66
N LEU A 449 13.14 -6.32 22.79
CA LEU A 449 14.26 -5.39 23.07
C LEU A 449 15.47 -5.61 22.15
N SER A 450 15.55 -6.72 21.42
CA SER A 450 16.59 -6.96 20.41
C SER A 450 16.30 -6.32 19.06
N LEU A 451 15.06 -5.85 18.82
CA LEU A 451 14.62 -5.36 17.52
C LEU A 451 14.91 -3.87 17.33
N LYS A 452 15.19 -3.50 16.07
CA LYS A 452 15.05 -2.11 15.62
C LYS A 452 13.58 -1.73 15.48
N VAL A 453 13.25 -0.44 15.63
CA VAL A 453 11.84 0.01 15.48
C VAL A 453 11.29 -0.27 14.07
N SER A 454 12.14 -0.19 13.04
CA SER A 454 11.78 -0.52 11.66
C SER A 454 11.40 -1.99 11.45
N GLY A 455 11.74 -2.86 12.40
CA GLY A 455 11.36 -4.27 12.42
C GLY A 455 9.97 -4.53 13.00
N VAL A 456 9.37 -3.55 13.69
CA VAL A 456 8.08 -3.70 14.37
C VAL A 456 6.92 -3.48 13.39
N PRO A 457 5.93 -4.40 13.31
CA PRO A 457 4.74 -4.23 12.49
C PRO A 457 4.03 -2.90 12.78
N GLY A 458 3.62 -2.20 11.72
CA GLY A 458 3.01 -0.86 11.82
C GLY A 458 4.00 0.31 11.73
N VAL A 459 5.31 0.06 11.85
CA VAL A 459 6.36 1.07 11.61
C VAL A 459 6.74 1.09 10.14
N GLY A 460 5.94 1.78 9.33
CA GLY A 460 6.28 2.09 7.94
C GLY A 460 7.22 3.30 7.82
N TYR A 461 7.63 3.64 6.59
CA TYR A 461 8.57 4.75 6.30
C TYR A 461 8.25 6.06 7.05
N LYS A 462 6.99 6.50 7.03
CA LYS A 462 6.57 7.75 7.68
C LYS A 462 6.65 7.67 9.21
N THR A 463 6.24 6.55 9.79
CA THR A 463 6.30 6.35 11.25
C THR A 463 7.74 6.20 11.70
N GLY A 464 8.56 5.47 10.94
CA GLY A 464 10.00 5.32 11.18
C GLY A 464 10.71 6.68 11.17
N ALA A 465 10.48 7.51 10.15
CA ALA A 465 11.06 8.86 10.09
C ALA A 465 10.66 9.74 11.30
N LYS A 466 9.40 9.65 11.75
CA LYS A 466 8.96 10.37 12.96
C LYS A 466 9.64 9.87 14.24
N LEU A 467 9.91 8.57 14.34
CA LEU A 467 10.63 8.00 15.49
C LEU A 467 12.12 8.37 15.44
N GLU A 468 12.73 8.36 14.26
CA GLU A 468 14.11 8.80 14.04
C GLU A 468 14.27 10.29 14.41
N ASP A 469 13.31 11.16 14.03
CA ASP A 469 13.26 12.56 14.45
C ASP A 469 13.16 12.75 15.98
N LEU A 470 12.74 11.72 16.72
CA LEU A 470 12.68 11.68 18.19
C LEU A 470 13.92 11.01 18.79
N GLY A 471 14.90 10.60 17.98
CA GLY A 471 16.10 9.88 18.42
C GLY A 471 15.84 8.41 18.78
N VAL A 472 14.77 7.81 18.24
CA VAL A 472 14.36 6.43 18.54
C VAL A 472 14.62 5.53 17.34
N GLU A 473 15.65 4.70 17.45
CA GLU A 473 16.10 3.74 16.42
C GLU A 473 15.79 2.29 16.80
N ASP A 474 15.75 1.98 18.09
CA ASP A 474 15.52 0.62 18.61
C ASP A 474 14.34 0.53 19.60
N VAL A 475 13.89 -0.71 19.84
CA VAL A 475 12.76 -0.96 20.72
C VAL A 475 13.09 -0.65 22.20
N ARG A 476 14.36 -0.70 22.62
CA ARG A 476 14.75 -0.35 24.02
C ARG A 476 14.49 1.13 24.29
N GLN A 477 14.84 1.98 23.33
CA GLN A 477 14.54 3.40 23.36
C GLN A 477 13.03 3.63 23.32
N LEU A 478 12.31 2.89 22.47
CA LEU A 478 10.84 2.99 22.36
C LEU A 478 10.12 2.61 23.67
N VAL A 479 10.61 1.60 24.40
CA VAL A 479 10.07 1.21 25.71
C VAL A 479 10.24 2.34 26.74
N SER A 480 11.36 3.06 26.70
CA SER A 480 11.65 4.19 27.61
C SER A 480 10.74 5.40 27.40
N MET A 481 10.04 5.51 26.26
CA MET A 481 9.15 6.64 25.98
C MET A 481 7.85 6.55 26.78
N ALA A 482 7.37 7.71 27.24
CA ALA A 482 6.06 7.79 27.87
C ALA A 482 4.94 7.61 26.83
N ARG A 483 3.86 6.91 27.20
CA ARG A 483 2.68 6.70 26.33
C ARG A 483 2.14 8.01 25.76
N GLY A 484 2.08 9.07 26.57
CA GLY A 484 1.58 10.38 26.16
C GLY A 484 2.42 11.06 25.07
N GLU A 485 3.74 10.85 25.07
CA GLU A 485 4.65 11.40 24.05
C GLU A 485 4.45 10.70 22.71
N LEU A 486 4.35 9.37 22.72
CA LEU A 486 4.07 8.57 21.52
C LEU A 486 2.73 8.96 20.89
N VAL A 487 1.68 9.10 21.70
CA VAL A 487 0.35 9.54 21.23
C VAL A 487 0.40 10.93 20.64
N ARG A 488 1.14 11.87 21.24
CA ARG A 488 1.26 13.25 20.75
C ARG A 488 1.98 13.31 19.39
N SER A 489 3.05 12.53 19.23
CA SER A 489 3.88 12.56 18.02
C SER A 489 3.32 11.74 16.86
N LEU A 490 2.70 10.59 17.16
CA LEU A 490 2.26 9.62 16.15
C LEU A 490 0.74 9.60 15.94
N GLY A 491 -0.02 10.23 16.84
CA GLY A 491 -1.47 10.13 16.93
C GLY A 491 -1.91 8.99 17.86
N LYS A 492 -3.14 9.06 18.37
CA LYS A 492 -3.68 8.15 19.39
C LYS A 492 -3.52 6.67 19.04
N ALA A 493 -4.06 6.25 17.89
CA ALA A 493 -4.06 4.84 17.50
C ALA A 493 -2.64 4.28 17.34
N SER A 494 -1.77 4.96 16.60
CA SER A 494 -0.39 4.52 16.36
C SER A 494 0.48 4.59 17.62
N GLY A 495 0.32 5.63 18.43
CA GLY A 495 1.07 5.79 19.68
C GLY A 495 0.72 4.72 20.71
N GLU A 496 -0.57 4.42 20.88
CA GLU A 496 -1.03 3.34 21.76
C GLU A 496 -0.58 1.96 21.27
N MET A 497 -0.71 1.69 19.97
CA MET A 497 -0.26 0.45 19.35
C MET A 497 1.25 0.23 19.59
N LEU A 498 2.10 1.21 19.27
CA LEU A 498 3.55 1.06 19.40
C LEU A 498 4.01 0.99 20.85
N TYR A 499 3.35 1.72 21.76
CA TYR A 499 3.63 1.60 23.19
C TYR A 499 3.43 0.17 23.70
N ASN A 500 2.35 -0.50 23.27
CA ASN A 500 2.07 -1.88 23.64
C ASN A 500 2.98 -2.87 22.89
N TYR A 501 3.20 -2.66 21.59
CA TYR A 501 4.03 -3.54 20.77
C TYR A 501 5.47 -3.58 21.26
N ALA A 502 6.04 -2.44 21.67
CA ALA A 502 7.39 -2.37 22.23
C ALA A 502 7.58 -3.31 23.45
N ARG A 503 6.49 -3.64 24.14
CA ARG A 503 6.45 -4.54 25.31
C ARG A 503 5.95 -5.95 24.98
N GLY A 504 5.84 -6.29 23.69
CA GLY A 504 5.34 -7.58 23.22
C GLY A 504 3.85 -7.81 23.44
N ILE A 505 3.08 -6.75 23.74
CA ILE A 505 1.66 -6.83 24.06
C ILE A 505 0.82 -6.58 22.81
N ASP A 506 0.01 -7.57 22.43
CA ASP A 506 -1.00 -7.45 21.38
C ASP A 506 -2.26 -8.22 21.78
N VAL A 507 -3.34 -7.48 22.06
CA VAL A 507 -4.63 -8.03 22.50
C VAL A 507 -5.64 -8.14 21.34
N ARG A 508 -5.16 -8.15 20.09
CA ARG A 508 -6.03 -8.41 18.95
C ARG A 508 -6.36 -9.90 18.89
N PRO A 509 -7.64 -10.26 18.67
CA PRO A 509 -7.97 -11.62 18.27
C PRO A 509 -7.41 -11.88 16.86
N VAL A 510 -7.20 -13.16 16.51
CA VAL A 510 -7.08 -13.51 15.08
C VAL A 510 -8.43 -13.18 14.46
N SER A 511 -8.42 -12.22 13.54
CA SER A 511 -9.65 -11.61 13.02
C SER A 511 -10.46 -12.66 12.29
N MET A 512 -11.71 -12.82 12.71
CA MET A 512 -12.67 -13.71 12.08
C MET A 512 -13.22 -12.95 10.88
N GLU A 513 -12.96 -13.43 9.67
CA GLU A 513 -13.31 -12.71 8.43
C GLU A 513 -14.81 -12.59 8.23
N SER A 514 -15.60 -13.44 8.90
CA SER A 514 -17.05 -13.28 9.03
C SER A 514 -17.46 -11.89 9.54
N ASN A 515 -16.60 -11.22 10.30
CA ASN A 515 -16.85 -9.88 10.85
C ASN A 515 -16.33 -8.76 9.94
N MET A 516 -15.68 -9.11 8.82
CA MET A 516 -15.10 -8.17 7.87
C MET A 516 -16.02 -8.00 6.65
N MET A 517 -17.02 -7.12 6.79
CA MET A 517 -17.76 -6.65 5.61
C MET A 517 -16.88 -5.74 4.74
N ARG A 518 -16.88 -5.99 3.44
CA ARG A 518 -16.23 -5.12 2.46
C ARG A 518 -16.92 -3.75 2.47
N LYS A 519 -16.14 -2.68 2.71
CA LYS A 519 -16.65 -1.30 2.80
C LYS A 519 -16.47 -0.48 1.54
N SER A 520 -15.61 -0.90 0.62
CA SER A 520 -15.33 -0.19 -0.62
C SER A 520 -14.89 -1.12 -1.75
N VAL A 521 -15.13 -0.67 -2.99
CA VAL A 521 -14.70 -1.32 -4.23
C VAL A 521 -14.13 -0.24 -5.12
N SER A 522 -12.95 -0.48 -5.69
CA SER A 522 -12.32 0.47 -6.60
C SER A 522 -11.59 -0.26 -7.74
N ALA A 523 -11.42 0.44 -8.84
CA ALA A 523 -10.53 0.09 -9.93
C ALA A 523 -9.61 1.29 -10.18
N VAL A 524 -8.30 1.09 -10.08
CA VAL A 524 -7.31 2.17 -10.15
C VAL A 524 -6.17 1.75 -11.07
N VAL A 525 -5.86 2.60 -12.04
CA VAL A 525 -4.73 2.44 -12.95
C VAL A 525 -3.87 3.69 -12.89
N ASN A 526 -2.66 3.55 -12.36
CA ASN A 526 -1.70 4.65 -12.17
C ASN A 526 -0.44 4.50 -13.03
N PHE A 527 -0.46 3.56 -13.99
CA PHE A 527 0.66 3.25 -14.87
C PHE A 527 0.17 3.28 -16.32
N GLY A 528 1.02 3.70 -17.26
CA GLY A 528 0.67 3.71 -18.68
C GLY A 528 -0.38 4.76 -19.11
N ILE A 529 -0.83 5.64 -18.21
CA ILE A 529 -1.81 6.69 -18.54
C ILE A 529 -1.16 7.81 -19.35
N ARG A 530 -1.58 7.96 -20.61
CA ARG A 530 -1.10 8.94 -21.58
C ARG A 530 -2.29 9.38 -22.45
N PHE A 531 -2.75 10.60 -22.24
CA PHE A 531 -3.83 11.20 -23.02
C PHE A 531 -3.28 12.36 -23.84
N GLU A 532 -3.75 12.50 -25.07
CA GLU A 532 -3.44 13.65 -25.93
C GLU A 532 -4.66 14.55 -26.07
N ARG A 533 -5.86 13.97 -26.04
CA ARG A 533 -7.12 14.68 -26.11
C ARG A 533 -8.08 14.23 -25.02
N TRP A 534 -9.14 15.01 -24.82
CA TRP A 534 -10.15 14.72 -23.80
C TRP A 534 -10.92 13.43 -24.11
N GLU A 535 -11.13 13.11 -25.38
CA GLU A 535 -11.82 11.90 -25.82
C GLU A 535 -11.09 10.62 -25.38
N ASP A 536 -9.75 10.66 -25.34
CA ASP A 536 -8.94 9.52 -24.88
C ASP A 536 -9.22 9.23 -23.40
N ALA A 537 -9.41 10.28 -22.59
CA ALA A 537 -9.76 10.15 -21.19
C ALA A 537 -11.20 9.61 -21.01
N THR A 538 -12.14 10.04 -21.86
CA THR A 538 -13.52 9.50 -21.83
C THR A 538 -13.54 8.01 -22.13
N ILE A 539 -12.87 7.55 -23.19
CA ILE A 539 -12.77 6.12 -23.54
C ILE A 539 -12.18 5.31 -22.38
N PHE A 540 -11.10 5.82 -21.78
CA PHE A 540 -10.47 5.18 -20.64
C PHE A 540 -11.40 5.10 -19.41
N LEU A 541 -12.14 6.16 -19.10
CA LEU A 541 -13.08 6.20 -17.98
C LEU A 541 -14.25 5.23 -18.17
N VAL A 542 -14.76 5.08 -19.40
CA VAL A 542 -15.78 4.08 -19.73
C VAL A 542 -15.25 2.67 -19.47
N ALA A 543 -14.08 2.32 -20.01
CA ALA A 543 -13.47 1.02 -19.79
C ALA A 543 -13.16 0.73 -18.30
N LEU A 544 -12.75 1.74 -17.55
CA LEU A 544 -12.53 1.61 -16.10
C LEU A 544 -13.85 1.45 -15.33
N GLY A 545 -14.93 2.09 -15.79
CA GLY A 545 -16.28 1.95 -15.27
C GLY A 545 -16.85 0.54 -15.50
N GLU A 546 -16.61 -0.05 -16.67
CA GLU A 546 -16.97 -1.44 -16.97
C GLU A 546 -16.26 -2.43 -16.04
N GLU A 547 -14.96 -2.25 -15.84
CA GLU A 547 -14.17 -3.06 -14.89
C GLU A 547 -14.72 -2.93 -13.45
N LEU A 548 -15.06 -1.72 -13.02
CA LEU A 548 -15.66 -1.49 -11.70
C LEU A 548 -17.04 -2.17 -11.59
N SER A 549 -17.87 -2.07 -12.63
CA SER A 549 -19.17 -2.73 -12.69
C SER A 549 -19.02 -4.24 -12.61
N HIS A 550 -18.05 -4.82 -13.33
CA HIS A 550 -17.74 -6.25 -13.27
C HIS A 550 -17.33 -6.68 -11.85
N ARG A 551 -16.45 -5.91 -11.18
CA ARG A 551 -16.06 -6.20 -9.78
C ARG A 551 -17.25 -6.15 -8.83
N LEU A 552 -18.15 -5.18 -9.00
CA LEU A 552 -19.35 -5.05 -8.17
C LEU A 552 -20.30 -6.25 -8.36
N ARG A 553 -20.53 -6.69 -9.59
CA ARG A 553 -21.39 -7.86 -9.87
C ARG A 553 -20.81 -9.17 -9.32
N ASN A 554 -19.48 -9.31 -9.32
CA ASN A 554 -18.80 -10.50 -8.82
C ASN A 554 -18.72 -10.55 -7.28
N LEU A 555 -19.01 -9.46 -6.59
CA LEU A 555 -19.25 -9.53 -5.16
C LEU A 555 -20.58 -10.22 -4.97
N LYS A 556 -20.57 -11.42 -4.38
CA LYS A 556 -21.77 -12.01 -3.82
C LYS A 556 -22.29 -11.01 -2.77
N THR A 557 -23.20 -10.14 -3.16
CA THR A 557 -23.96 -9.33 -2.21
C THR A 557 -24.68 -10.34 -1.36
N ILE A 558 -24.31 -10.42 -0.08
CA ILE A 558 -25.24 -10.91 0.93
C ILE A 558 -26.45 -9.99 0.76
N ARG A 559 -27.51 -10.50 0.10
CA ARG A 559 -28.81 -9.83 0.14
C ARG A 559 -29.13 -9.77 1.63
N LEU A 560 -29.14 -8.55 2.16
CA LEU A 560 -29.49 -8.26 3.54
C LEU A 560 -30.90 -8.77 3.84
#